data_AF-A0A528CT04-F1
#
_entry.id   AF-A0A528CT04-F1
#
_cell.length_a   1.000
_cell.length_b   1.000
_cell.length_c   1.000
_cell.angle_alpha   90.00
_cell.angle_beta   90.00
_cell.angle_gamma   90.00
#
_symmetry.space_group_name_H-M   'P 1'
#
loop_
_entity.id
_entity.type
_entity.pdbx_description
1 polymer ?
#
loop_
_entity_poly.entity_id
_entity_poly.type
_entity_poly.pdbx_seq_one_letter_code
_entity_poly.pdbx_strand_id
1 'polypeptide(L)'
;MPNLTVPSERLVTNDPVQGGRQFGFLLVDKFSMFSLAAAIDTFRSANRLLGHDFYGWTTVSADGDAVMASNGLPLKIDYAVADLPPVDILFVSVGLTTEFPGKSKVLAALRSWGRRGNALGALSVGSYLLAEAGQLEGYRCTIHWENRAGLVERFPDI
;
A
#
# COMPACT_ATOMS: atom_id res chain seq x y z
N MET A 1 -24.97 -8.38 -38.83
CA MET A 1 -24.47 -7.88 -37.53
C MET A 1 -22.97 -8.19 -37.48
N PRO A 2 -22.06 -7.21 -37.51
CA PRO A 2 -20.63 -7.50 -37.40
C PRO A 2 -20.32 -7.97 -35.97
N ASN A 3 -19.56 -9.07 -35.89
CA ASN A 3 -19.16 -9.74 -34.65
C ASN A 3 -18.09 -8.88 -33.95
N LEU A 4 -18.49 -8.15 -32.91
CA LEU A 4 -17.57 -7.46 -32.00
C LEU A 4 -16.91 -8.53 -31.11
N THR A 5 -15.75 -9.03 -31.53
CA THR A 5 -14.89 -9.84 -30.68
C THR A 5 -14.45 -8.97 -29.49
N VAL A 6 -15.10 -9.14 -28.35
CA VAL A 6 -14.65 -8.55 -27.08
C VAL A 6 -13.25 -9.13 -26.80
N PRO A 7 -12.20 -8.31 -26.63
CA PRO A 7 -10.88 -8.82 -26.26
C PRO A 7 -11.02 -9.65 -24.99
N SER A 8 -10.50 -10.89 -24.97
CA SER A 8 -10.61 -11.73 -23.77
C SER A 8 -9.94 -10.99 -22.62
N GLU A 9 -10.69 -10.74 -21.55
CA GLU A 9 -10.22 -10.04 -20.37
C GLU A 9 -9.07 -10.85 -19.77
N ARG A 10 -7.83 -10.41 -20.01
CA ARG A 10 -6.65 -11.01 -19.37
C ARG A 10 -6.83 -10.80 -17.88
N LEU A 11 -6.85 -11.90 -17.13
CA LEU A 11 -6.79 -11.85 -15.67
C LEU A 11 -5.55 -11.05 -15.30
N VAL A 12 -5.73 -10.02 -14.47
CA VAL A 12 -4.61 -9.23 -13.97
C VAL A 12 -3.70 -10.14 -13.16
N THR A 13 -2.49 -10.34 -13.64
CA THR A 13 -1.45 -11.10 -12.93
C THR A 13 -0.70 -10.16 -11.99
N ASN A 14 -0.44 -10.59 -10.75
CA ASN A 14 0.42 -9.85 -9.80
C ASN A 14 1.93 -9.94 -10.15
N ASP A 15 2.27 -10.42 -11.34
CA ASP A 15 3.66 -10.55 -11.77
C ASP A 15 4.28 -9.17 -12.03
N PRO A 16 5.56 -8.96 -11.69
CA PRO A 16 6.24 -7.69 -11.95
C PRO A 16 6.19 -7.32 -13.44
N VAL A 17 5.74 -6.11 -13.72
CA VAL A 17 5.66 -5.61 -15.11
C VAL A 17 7.05 -5.23 -15.61
N GLN A 18 7.60 -5.97 -16.59
CA GLN A 18 8.88 -5.63 -17.20
C GLN A 18 8.80 -4.29 -17.96
N GLY A 19 9.65 -3.32 -17.57
CA GLY A 19 9.64 -1.97 -18.14
C GLY A 19 8.51 -1.07 -17.65
N GLY A 20 7.70 -1.54 -16.69
CA GLY A 20 6.62 -0.79 -16.04
C GLY A 20 6.99 -0.23 -14.67
N ARG A 21 5.96 0.22 -13.93
CA ARG A 21 6.05 0.65 -12.54
C ARG A 21 5.42 -0.40 -11.63
N GLN A 22 6.10 -0.73 -10.53
CA GLN A 22 5.65 -1.70 -9.55
C GLN A 22 5.38 -1.04 -8.20
N PHE A 23 4.23 -1.32 -7.60
CA PHE A 23 3.85 -0.78 -6.29
C PHE A 23 3.68 -1.88 -5.25
N GLY A 24 4.22 -1.68 -4.04
CA GLY A 24 3.96 -2.55 -2.91
C GLY A 24 2.87 -1.95 -2.01
N PHE A 25 1.98 -2.78 -1.48
CA PHE A 25 1.01 -2.40 -0.46
C PHE A 25 1.28 -3.17 0.83
N LEU A 26 1.95 -2.54 1.80
CA LEU A 26 2.14 -3.06 3.14
C LEU A 26 0.84 -2.91 3.95
N LEU A 27 0.15 -4.02 4.11
CA LEU A 27 -1.13 -4.12 4.80
C LEU A 27 -0.90 -4.53 6.24
N VAL A 28 -1.51 -3.76 7.14
CA VAL A 28 -1.52 -4.01 8.57
C VAL A 28 -2.92 -4.44 8.99
N ASP A 29 -3.04 -5.16 10.11
CA ASP A 29 -4.34 -5.58 10.64
C ASP A 29 -5.37 -4.44 10.62
N LYS A 30 -6.58 -4.80 10.20
CA LYS A 30 -7.73 -3.91 9.99
C LYS A 30 -7.49 -2.79 8.97
N PHE A 31 -6.59 -2.95 8.01
CA PHE A 31 -6.42 -1.98 6.92
C PHE A 31 -7.74 -1.69 6.18
N SER A 32 -7.80 -0.53 5.53
CA SER A 32 -8.96 -0.11 4.75
C SER A 32 -9.00 -0.84 3.40
N MET A 33 -9.89 -1.83 3.26
CA MET A 33 -10.13 -2.51 1.98
C MET A 33 -10.55 -1.53 0.89
N PHE A 34 -11.36 -0.52 1.23
CA PHE A 34 -11.78 0.51 0.28
C PHE A 34 -10.60 1.30 -0.27
N SER A 35 -9.67 1.72 0.59
CA SER A 35 -8.49 2.48 0.17
C SER A 35 -7.54 1.65 -0.70
N LEU A 36 -7.36 0.38 -0.37
CA LEU A 36 -6.58 -0.55 -1.19
C LEU A 36 -7.23 -0.76 -2.57
N ALA A 37 -8.52 -1.08 -2.58
CA ALA A 37 -9.27 -1.32 -3.81
C ALA A 37 -9.27 -0.10 -4.72
N ALA A 38 -9.48 1.10 -4.18
CA ALA A 38 -9.44 2.35 -4.95
C ALA A 38 -8.06 2.61 -5.59
N ALA A 39 -6.97 2.34 -4.86
CA ALA A 39 -5.61 2.48 -5.39
C ALA A 39 -5.36 1.47 -6.52
N ILE A 40 -5.69 0.19 -6.30
CA ILE A 40 -5.54 -0.87 -7.31
C ILE A 40 -6.40 -0.61 -8.54
N ASP A 41 -7.67 -0.22 -8.37
CA ASP A 41 -8.57 0.07 -9.49
C ASP A 41 -8.10 1.26 -10.32
N THR A 42 -7.40 2.22 -9.71
CA THR A 42 -6.76 3.32 -10.44
C THR A 42 -5.70 2.79 -11.40
N PHE A 43 -4.79 1.92 -10.92
CA PHE A 43 -3.75 1.30 -11.75
C PHE A 43 -4.35 0.39 -12.82
N ARG A 44 -5.33 -0.44 -12.45
CA ARG A 44 -6.04 -1.32 -13.38
C ARG A 44 -6.75 -0.54 -14.49
N SER A 45 -7.39 0.57 -14.15
CA SER A 45 -8.06 1.45 -15.12
C SER A 45 -7.05 2.13 -16.04
N ALA A 46 -5.90 2.53 -15.52
CA ALA A 46 -4.80 3.09 -16.32
C ALA A 46 -4.25 2.06 -17.30
N ASN A 47 -3.96 0.82 -16.87
CA ASN A 47 -3.54 -0.27 -17.76
C ASN A 47 -4.58 -0.55 -18.85
N ARG A 48 -5.87 -0.56 -18.49
CA ARG A 48 -6.96 -0.75 -19.47
C ARG A 48 -6.96 0.36 -20.53
N LEU A 49 -6.74 1.61 -20.13
CA LEU A 49 -6.65 2.74 -21.08
C LEU A 49 -5.40 2.63 -21.97
N LEU A 50 -4.30 2.13 -21.42
CA LEU A 50 -3.04 1.91 -22.16
C LEU A 50 -3.07 0.68 -23.07
N GLY A 51 -4.05 -0.21 -22.93
CA GLY A 51 -4.16 -1.45 -23.71
C GLY A 51 -3.09 -2.52 -23.40
N HIS A 52 -2.25 -2.28 -22.39
CA HIS A 52 -1.23 -3.20 -21.91
C HIS A 52 -0.92 -2.91 -20.43
N ASP A 53 -0.32 -3.87 -19.74
CA ASP A 53 0.08 -3.68 -18.35
C ASP A 53 1.35 -2.84 -18.27
N PHE A 54 1.24 -1.69 -17.61
CA PHE A 54 2.37 -0.80 -17.30
C PHE A 54 2.50 -0.58 -15.80
N TYR A 55 1.40 -0.58 -15.06
CA TYR A 55 1.37 -0.47 -13.60
C TYR A 55 1.05 -1.82 -12.97
N GLY A 56 1.98 -2.36 -12.19
CA GLY A 56 1.81 -3.60 -11.41
C GLY A 56 1.75 -3.31 -9.92
N TRP A 57 1.19 -4.24 -9.16
CA TRP A 57 1.14 -4.13 -7.71
C TRP A 57 1.30 -5.48 -7.01
N THR A 58 1.66 -5.43 -5.74
CA THR A 58 1.73 -6.62 -4.88
C THR A 58 1.30 -6.31 -3.45
N THR A 59 0.70 -7.30 -2.81
CA THR A 59 0.25 -7.24 -1.42
C THR A 59 1.34 -7.76 -0.49
N VAL A 60 1.57 -7.02 0.60
CA VAL A 60 2.69 -7.25 1.51
C VAL A 60 2.18 -7.21 2.94
N SER A 61 2.67 -8.10 3.80
CA SER A 61 2.45 -8.01 5.25
C SER A 61 3.78 -8.11 5.99
N ALA A 62 3.76 -8.00 7.32
CA ALA A 62 4.98 -8.04 8.11
C ALA A 62 5.72 -9.39 8.01
N ASP A 63 4.97 -10.48 7.84
CA ASP A 63 5.43 -11.88 7.90
C ASP A 63 4.98 -12.73 6.69
N GLY A 64 4.18 -12.17 5.78
CA GLY A 64 3.65 -12.88 4.61
C GLY A 64 2.31 -13.57 4.89
N ASP A 65 1.81 -13.53 6.12
CA ASP A 65 0.52 -14.12 6.47
C ASP A 65 -0.65 -13.25 6.00
N ALA A 66 -1.82 -13.89 5.82
CA ALA A 66 -3.05 -13.20 5.43
C ALA A 66 -3.43 -12.11 6.45
N VAL A 67 -3.89 -10.97 5.94
CA VAL A 67 -4.26 -9.81 6.79
C VAL A 67 -5.76 -9.61 6.75
N MET A 68 -6.36 -9.36 7.91
CA MET A 68 -7.78 -9.05 8.03
C MET A 68 -8.02 -7.58 7.73
N ALA A 69 -8.91 -7.27 6.79
CA ALA A 69 -9.34 -5.91 6.53
C ALA A 69 -10.37 -5.43 7.58
N SER A 70 -10.58 -4.11 7.68
CA SER A 70 -11.54 -3.52 8.63
C SER A 70 -12.99 -3.98 8.43
N ASN A 71 -13.33 -4.49 7.25
CA ASN A 71 -14.64 -5.05 6.91
C ASN A 71 -14.77 -6.55 7.21
N GLY A 72 -13.77 -7.17 7.86
CA GLY A 72 -13.80 -8.58 8.25
C GLY A 72 -13.47 -9.58 7.14
N LEU A 73 -13.00 -9.10 5.98
CA LEU A 73 -12.54 -9.97 4.90
C LEU A 73 -11.04 -10.23 5.01
N PRO A 74 -10.59 -11.50 5.01
CA PRO A 74 -9.17 -11.83 4.94
C PRO A 74 -8.65 -11.61 3.51
N LEU A 75 -7.47 -11.04 3.39
CA LEU A 75 -6.76 -10.90 2.12
C LEU A 75 -5.49 -11.74 2.13
N LYS A 76 -5.33 -12.55 1.08
CA LYS A 76 -4.08 -13.27 0.82
C LYS A 76 -2.97 -12.27 0.51
N ILE A 77 -1.78 -12.54 1.03
CA ILE A 77 -0.58 -11.75 0.83
C ILE A 77 0.37 -12.45 -0.13
N ASP A 78 1.04 -11.67 -0.98
CA ASP A 78 2.02 -12.19 -1.93
C ASP A 78 3.41 -12.34 -1.29
N TYR A 79 3.83 -11.37 -0.48
CA TYR A 79 5.16 -11.35 0.14
C TYR A 79 5.17 -10.89 1.60
N ALA A 80 6.10 -11.42 2.39
CA ALA A 80 6.55 -10.75 3.60
C ALA A 80 7.37 -9.51 3.24
N VAL A 81 7.33 -8.46 4.06
CA VAL A 81 8.06 -7.21 3.80
C VAL A 81 9.58 -7.41 3.70
N ALA A 82 10.12 -8.44 4.35
CA ALA A 82 11.53 -8.81 4.28
C ALA A 82 11.92 -9.42 2.93
N ASP A 83 10.97 -10.07 2.26
CA ASP A 83 11.18 -10.83 1.01
C ASP A 83 10.58 -10.11 -0.22
N LEU A 84 10.13 -8.87 -0.03
CA LEU A 84 9.51 -8.05 -1.06
C LEU A 84 10.49 -7.78 -2.21
N PRO A 85 10.16 -8.16 -3.46
CA PRO A 85 10.93 -7.76 -4.63
C PRO A 85 11.02 -6.24 -4.78
N PRO A 86 11.96 -5.71 -5.58
CA PRO A 86 12.05 -4.27 -5.83
C PRO A 86 10.71 -3.69 -6.32
N VAL A 87 10.25 -2.63 -5.65
CA VAL A 87 9.08 -1.83 -6.03
C VAL A 87 9.46 -0.36 -6.09
N ASP A 88 8.81 0.41 -6.96
CA ASP A 88 9.02 1.85 -7.09
C ASP A 88 8.57 2.60 -5.84
N ILE A 89 7.41 2.23 -5.27
CA ILE A 89 6.86 2.83 -4.05
C ILE A 89 6.24 1.74 -3.19
N LEU A 90 6.52 1.79 -1.89
CA LEU A 90 5.83 0.98 -0.88
C LEU A 90 4.79 1.85 -0.15
N PHE A 91 3.52 1.56 -0.37
CA PHE A 91 2.40 2.18 0.35
C PHE A 91 2.11 1.41 1.64
N VAL A 92 2.00 2.11 2.77
CA VAL A 92 1.49 1.51 4.01
C VAL A 92 -0.01 1.81 4.18
N SER A 93 -0.78 0.78 4.51
CA SER A 93 -2.19 0.90 4.88
C SER A 93 -2.43 0.25 6.23
N VAL A 94 -3.05 1.00 7.13
CA VAL A 94 -3.39 0.57 8.50
C VAL A 94 -4.85 0.88 8.78
N GLY A 95 -5.43 0.13 9.71
CA GLY A 95 -6.75 0.44 10.25
C GLY A 95 -6.79 1.74 11.05
N LEU A 96 -7.97 2.05 11.59
CA LEU A 96 -8.18 3.24 12.41
C LEU A 96 -7.37 3.22 13.71
N THR A 97 -7.04 2.02 14.22
CA THR A 97 -6.19 1.82 15.40
C THR A 97 -4.74 1.68 14.98
N THR A 98 -3.88 2.55 15.50
CA THR A 98 -2.45 2.56 15.21
C THR A 98 -1.62 1.67 16.13
N GLU A 99 -2.26 1.03 17.11
CA GLU A 99 -1.66 0.01 17.98
C GLU A 99 -2.13 -1.39 17.56
N PHE A 100 -1.19 -2.28 17.25
CA PHE A 100 -1.46 -3.61 16.74
C PHE A 100 -0.26 -4.55 16.97
N PRO A 101 -0.48 -5.88 16.99
CA PRO A 101 0.61 -6.86 17.08
C PRO A 101 1.61 -6.71 15.92
N GLY A 102 2.91 -6.75 16.22
CA GLY A 102 3.96 -6.65 15.18
C GLY A 102 4.26 -5.24 14.70
N LYS A 103 3.67 -4.19 15.30
CA LYS A 103 3.97 -2.78 14.99
C LYS A 103 5.45 -2.43 14.95
N SER A 104 6.24 -2.94 15.90
CA SER A 104 7.70 -2.70 15.92
C SER A 104 8.41 -3.21 14.68
N LYS A 105 7.99 -4.37 14.14
CA LYS A 105 8.52 -4.93 12.89
C LYS A 105 8.15 -4.05 11.69
N VAL A 106 6.89 -3.61 11.60
CA VAL A 106 6.42 -2.70 10.54
C VAL A 106 7.20 -1.39 10.57
N LEU A 107 7.35 -0.76 11.74
CA LEU A 107 8.13 0.48 11.87
C LEU A 107 9.61 0.27 11.54
N ALA A 108 10.19 -0.86 11.91
CA ALA A 108 11.58 -1.20 11.54
C ALA A 108 11.74 -1.36 10.03
N ALA A 109 10.78 -2.02 9.37
CA ALA A 109 10.76 -2.17 7.92
C ALA A 109 10.66 -0.81 7.22
N LEU A 110 9.71 0.05 7.63
CA LEU A 110 9.53 1.39 7.07
C LEU A 110 10.77 2.27 7.24
N ARG A 111 11.37 2.29 8.44
CA ARG A 111 12.65 2.98 8.69
C ARG A 111 13.76 2.46 7.79
N SER A 112 13.88 1.14 7.67
CA SER A 112 14.91 0.54 6.83
C SER A 112 14.68 0.81 5.35
N TRP A 113 13.43 0.94 4.91
CA TRP A 113 13.07 1.23 3.53
C TRP A 113 13.44 2.67 3.17
N GLY A 114 13.00 3.64 3.96
CA GLY A 114 13.30 5.04 3.69
C GLY A 114 14.77 5.41 3.86
N ARG A 115 15.50 4.79 4.80
CA ARG A 115 16.97 4.95 4.88
C ARG A 115 17.72 4.50 3.63
N ARG A 116 17.14 3.58 2.84
CA ARG A 116 17.72 3.14 1.57
C ARG A 116 17.42 4.11 0.42
N GLY A 117 16.70 5.21 0.68
CA GLY A 117 16.28 6.18 -0.32
C GLY A 117 15.09 5.72 -1.16
N ASN A 118 14.45 4.61 -0.78
CA ASN A 118 13.29 4.10 -1.49
C ASN A 118 12.04 4.94 -1.16
N ALA A 119 11.16 5.12 -2.14
CA ALA A 119 9.94 5.90 -1.95
C ALA A 119 8.92 5.16 -1.05
N LEU A 120 8.29 5.93 -0.17
CA LEU A 120 7.23 5.50 0.73
C LEU A 120 5.96 6.32 0.48
N GLY A 121 4.81 5.67 0.57
CA GLY A 121 3.51 6.31 0.52
C GLY A 121 2.60 5.78 1.62
N ALA A 122 1.47 6.44 1.82
CA ALA A 122 0.49 6.03 2.83
C ALA A 122 -0.93 6.10 2.30
N LEU A 123 -1.77 5.17 2.76
CA LEU A 123 -3.21 5.16 2.53
C LEU A 123 -3.96 5.22 3.86
N SER A 124 -5.09 5.93 3.89
CA SER A 124 -5.93 6.07 5.08
C SER A 124 -5.14 6.62 6.28
N VAL A 125 -4.97 5.84 7.35
CA VAL A 125 -4.24 6.20 8.57
C VAL A 125 -2.73 5.90 8.45
N GLY A 126 -2.27 5.38 7.31
CA GLY A 126 -0.88 4.94 7.11
C GLY A 126 0.17 6.04 7.31
N SER A 127 -0.20 7.31 7.13
CA SER A 127 0.72 8.44 7.35
C SER A 127 1.13 8.57 8.81
N TYR A 128 0.30 8.08 9.74
CA TYR A 128 0.69 7.98 11.15
C TYR A 128 1.88 7.04 11.35
N LEU A 129 1.92 5.90 10.66
CA LEU A 129 3.05 4.97 10.75
C LEU A 129 4.30 5.51 10.06
N LEU A 130 4.15 6.29 9.00
CA LEU A 130 5.28 6.99 8.38
C LEU A 130 5.83 8.08 9.31
N ALA A 131 4.97 8.85 9.98
CA ALA A 131 5.37 9.82 11.00
C ALA A 131 6.12 9.14 12.16
N GLU A 132 5.56 8.05 12.69
CA GLU A 132 6.18 7.29 13.79
C GLU A 132 7.48 6.59 13.38
N ALA A 133 7.65 6.27 12.09
CA ALA A 133 8.89 5.79 11.52
C ALA A 133 9.88 6.92 11.17
N GLY A 134 9.55 8.19 11.42
CA GLY A 134 10.41 9.34 11.09
C GLY A 134 10.58 9.56 9.59
N GLN A 135 9.63 9.12 8.77
CA GLN A 135 9.70 9.18 7.31
C GLN A 135 8.96 10.39 6.71
N LEU A 136 8.41 11.26 7.57
CA LEU A 136 7.66 12.46 7.15
C LEU A 136 8.32 13.77 7.61
N GLU A 137 9.49 13.72 8.24
CA GLU A 137 10.20 14.93 8.66
C GLU A 137 10.57 15.77 7.42
N GLY A 138 10.16 17.04 7.41
CA GLY A 138 10.34 17.94 6.27
C GLY A 138 9.38 17.72 5.10
N TYR A 139 8.38 16.85 5.23
CA TYR A 139 7.38 16.58 4.20
C TYR A 139 5.97 16.95 4.66
N ARG A 140 5.14 17.40 3.72
CA ARG A 140 3.69 17.55 3.95
C ARG A 140 3.00 16.21 3.75
N CYS A 141 2.04 15.88 4.60
CA CYS A 141 1.22 14.69 4.45
C CYS A 141 -0.28 14.96 4.62
N THR A 142 -1.10 13.99 4.24
CA THR A 142 -2.52 13.93 4.58
C THR A 142 -2.77 12.71 5.47
N ILE A 143 -3.83 12.75 6.25
CA ILE A 143 -4.28 11.64 7.11
C ILE A 143 -5.80 11.61 7.11
N HIS A 144 -6.37 10.46 7.46
CA HIS A 144 -7.80 10.36 7.76
C HIS A 144 -8.22 11.45 8.77
N TRP A 145 -9.35 12.11 8.49
CA TRP A 145 -9.79 13.31 9.20
C TRP A 145 -9.94 13.09 10.71
N GLU A 146 -10.41 11.92 11.13
CA GLU A 146 -10.55 11.54 12.55
C GLU A 146 -9.20 11.46 13.29
N ASN A 147 -8.12 11.13 12.57
CA ASN A 147 -6.79 10.94 13.16
C ASN A 147 -5.92 12.21 13.05
N ARG A 148 -6.42 13.28 12.42
CA ARG A 148 -5.66 14.52 12.22
C ARG A 148 -5.24 15.16 13.55
N ALA A 149 -6.16 15.30 14.50
CA ALA A 149 -5.85 15.92 15.78
C ALA A 149 -4.75 15.17 16.53
N GLY A 150 -4.86 13.85 16.62
CA GLY A 150 -3.86 13.00 17.27
C GLY A 150 -2.51 12.94 16.54
N LEU A 151 -2.49 13.10 15.22
CA LEU A 151 -1.23 13.21 14.48
C LEU A 151 -0.49 14.51 14.84
N VAL A 152 -1.19 15.65 14.79
CA VAL A 152 -0.60 16.96 15.08
C VAL A 152 -0.14 17.06 16.53
N GLU A 153 -0.90 16.49 17.47
CA GLU A 153 -0.51 16.47 18.89
C GLU A 153 0.77 15.67 19.14
N ARG A 154 0.91 14.51 18.47
CA ARG A 154 2.07 13.61 18.69
C ARG A 154 3.29 14.00 17.86
N PHE A 155 3.09 14.62 16.70
CA PHE A 155 4.13 15.01 15.76
C PHE A 155 3.94 16.47 15.33
N PRO A 156 4.27 17.44 16.20
CA PRO A 156 3.98 18.86 15.96
C PRO A 156 4.74 19.47 14.77
N ASP A 157 5.83 18.83 14.34
CA ASP A 157 6.70 19.30 13.24
C ASP A 157 6.26 18.78 11.85
N ILE A 158 5.10 18.11 11.76
CA ILE A 158 4.53 17.54 10.52
C ILE A 158 3.29 18.33 10.04
#